data_AF-A0AAV6D3J7-F1
#
_entry.id   AF-A0AAV6D3J7-F1
#
_cell.length_a   1.000
_cell.length_b   1.000
_cell.length_c   1.000
_cell.angle_alpha   90.00
_cell.angle_beta   90.00
_cell.angle_gamma   90.00
#
_symmetry.space_group_name_H-M   'P 1'
#
loop_
_entity.id
_entity.type
_entity.pdbx_description
1 polymer ?
#
loop_
_entity_poly.entity_id
_entity_poly.type
_entity_poly.pdbx_seq_one_letter_code
_entity_poly.pdbx_strand_id
1 'polypeptide(L)'
;MSRPFSPRTSSSDSFVRVNGKIRAREVRVIGVDGSQLGVIPLNEALNLARQHAVDLVEIAATAVPPVCRLVNLGKFRYEKAKKEKESKKHQHASIVKEVQLSPRIDPHDLGIKLTHAIDFLCEDMKVKVALKFRGREMAHTEVGFDVIKKFLAEIAPFGQPDFQPKLIGRGINVMISPLPRNKRAKNPNKAVENHAANHHETNSAPSKTKVPVAAEPQSNGLNDAFSKLEVK
;
A
#
# COMPACT_ATOMS: atom_id res chain seq x y z
N MET A 1 11.27 9.26 44.41
CA MET A 1 10.40 9.74 43.31
C MET A 1 9.69 8.53 42.71
N SER A 2 8.41 8.34 43.03
CA SER A 2 7.60 7.22 42.52
C SER A 2 7.32 7.43 41.02
N ARG A 3 7.57 6.39 40.21
CA ARG A 3 7.20 6.40 38.79
C ARG A 3 5.67 6.47 38.68
N PRO A 4 5.10 7.37 37.86
CA PRO A 4 3.65 7.42 37.67
C PRO A 4 3.15 6.09 37.11
N PHE A 5 2.11 5.54 37.72
CA PHE A 5 1.41 4.34 37.26
C PHE A 5 0.86 4.61 35.86
N SER A 6 1.42 3.97 34.83
CA SER A 6 0.88 4.06 33.48
C SER A 6 -0.51 3.42 33.50
N PRO A 7 -1.60 4.14 33.18
CA PRO A 7 -2.91 3.54 33.11
C PRO A 7 -2.82 2.41 32.08
N ARG A 8 -3.24 1.22 32.49
CA ARG A 8 -3.47 0.09 31.59
C ARG A 8 -4.54 0.56 30.61
N THR A 9 -4.13 1.17 29.50
CA THR A 9 -5.03 1.44 28.39
C THR A 9 -5.61 0.09 28.03
N SER A 10 -6.85 -0.17 28.44
CA SER A 10 -7.62 -1.28 27.95
C SER A 10 -7.60 -1.10 26.44
N SER A 11 -6.87 -1.96 25.75
CA SER A 11 -6.87 -2.01 24.31
C SER A 11 -8.32 -1.93 23.87
N SER A 12 -8.72 -0.80 23.31
CA SER A 12 -9.99 -0.65 22.60
C SER A 12 -9.85 -1.42 21.30
N ASP A 13 -9.54 -2.71 21.41
CA ASP A 13 -9.78 -3.65 20.36
C ASP A 13 -11.26 -3.50 20.06
N SER A 14 -11.58 -3.27 18.80
CA SER A 14 -12.93 -2.93 18.34
C SER A 14 -13.87 -4.12 18.57
N PHE A 15 -14.24 -4.32 19.83
CA PHE A 15 -14.92 -5.50 20.30
C PHE A 15 -16.36 -5.41 19.84
N VAL A 16 -16.63 -6.16 18.78
CA VAL A 16 -17.95 -6.32 18.23
C VAL A 16 -18.82 -6.94 19.33
N ARG A 17 -19.91 -6.26 19.70
CA ARG A 17 -20.87 -6.75 20.70
C ARG A 17 -21.69 -7.87 20.07
N VAL A 18 -22.01 -8.88 20.89
CA VAL A 18 -22.67 -10.10 20.44
C VAL A 18 -23.73 -10.49 21.47
N ASN A 19 -24.88 -10.96 20.99
CA ASN A 19 -25.99 -11.47 21.79
C ASN A 19 -26.36 -10.51 22.93
N GLY A 20 -26.36 -10.98 24.17
CA GLY A 20 -26.70 -10.18 25.36
C GLY A 20 -25.74 -9.02 25.69
N LYS A 21 -24.64 -8.85 24.95
CA LYS A 21 -23.77 -7.68 25.11
C LYS A 21 -24.30 -6.45 24.36
N ILE A 22 -25.31 -6.63 23.50
CA ILE A 22 -25.98 -5.55 22.78
C ILE A 22 -26.87 -4.79 23.76
N ARG A 23 -26.74 -3.46 23.80
CA ARG A 23 -27.42 -2.60 24.78
C ARG A 23 -28.64 -1.86 24.24
N ALA A 24 -28.88 -1.93 22.93
CA ALA A 24 -29.99 -1.24 22.28
C ALA A 24 -31.32 -1.93 22.56
N ARG A 25 -32.41 -1.15 22.66
CA ARG A 25 -33.76 -1.70 22.85
C ARG A 25 -34.34 -2.26 21.55
N GLU A 26 -34.10 -1.54 20.45
CA GLU A 26 -34.52 -1.89 19.10
C GLU A 26 -33.29 -2.00 18.21
N VAL A 27 -33.32 -2.97 17.28
CA VAL A 27 -32.21 -3.26 16.38
C VAL A 27 -32.74 -3.52 14.97
N ARG A 28 -31.99 -3.07 13.96
CA ARG A 28 -32.25 -3.42 12.57
C ARG A 28 -31.55 -4.73 12.26
N VAL A 29 -32.31 -5.78 11.91
CA VAL A 29 -31.77 -7.14 11.78
C VAL A 29 -31.64 -7.56 10.31
N ILE A 30 -30.48 -8.11 9.99
CA ILE A 30 -30.18 -8.81 8.74
C ILE A 30 -30.16 -10.31 9.03
N GLY A 31 -30.99 -11.06 8.30
CA GLY A 31 -31.10 -12.51 8.34
C GLY A 31 -29.82 -13.24 7.91
N VAL A 32 -29.80 -14.55 8.12
CA VAL A 32 -28.65 -15.42 7.79
C VAL A 32 -28.36 -15.38 6.29
N ASP A 33 -29.41 -15.38 5.46
CA ASP A 33 -29.34 -15.34 4.00
C ASP A 33 -29.12 -13.92 3.43
N GLY A 34 -29.02 -12.91 4.31
CA GLY A 34 -28.92 -11.50 3.92
C GLY A 34 -30.27 -10.80 3.70
N SER A 35 -31.40 -11.47 4.00
CA SER A 35 -32.73 -10.85 4.01
C SER A 35 -32.81 -9.75 5.07
N GLN A 36 -33.47 -8.64 4.75
CA GLN A 36 -33.68 -7.56 5.72
C GLN A 36 -34.98 -7.82 6.47
N LEU A 37 -34.88 -8.13 7.77
CA LEU A 37 -36.05 -8.38 8.63
C LEU A 37 -36.63 -7.07 9.21
N GLY A 38 -36.02 -5.94 8.89
CA GLY A 38 -36.46 -4.62 9.36
C GLY A 38 -35.99 -4.31 10.78
N VAL A 39 -36.73 -3.43 11.46
CA VAL A 39 -36.47 -3.01 12.84
C VAL A 39 -37.33 -3.88 13.76
N ILE A 40 -36.69 -4.61 14.66
CA ILE A 40 -37.36 -5.47 15.64
C ILE A 40 -36.78 -5.24 17.04
N PRO A 41 -37.51 -5.55 18.12
CA PRO A 41 -36.98 -5.47 19.46
C PRO A 41 -35.82 -6.47 19.67
N LEU A 42 -34.85 -6.11 20.52
CA LEU A 42 -33.67 -6.94 20.77
C LEU A 42 -34.03 -8.37 21.21
N ASN A 43 -35.06 -8.52 22.04
CA ASN A 43 -35.48 -9.83 22.55
C ASN A 43 -35.93 -10.76 21.41
N GLU A 44 -36.66 -10.24 20.43
CA GLU A 44 -37.10 -11.00 19.27
C GLU A 44 -35.92 -11.37 18.38
N ALA A 45 -34.99 -10.44 18.15
CA ALA A 45 -33.75 -10.71 17.43
C ALA A 45 -32.90 -11.83 18.08
N LEU A 46 -32.83 -11.85 19.41
CA LEU A 46 -32.16 -12.91 20.17
C LEU A 46 -32.91 -14.26 20.10
N ASN A 47 -34.23 -14.24 19.98
CA ASN A 47 -35.02 -15.46 19.78
C ASN A 47 -34.75 -16.06 18.40
N LEU A 48 -34.75 -15.23 17.35
CA LEU A 48 -34.41 -15.66 15.99
C LEU A 48 -33.00 -16.24 15.91
N ALA A 49 -32.02 -15.60 16.56
CA ALA A 49 -30.67 -16.12 16.66
C ALA A 49 -30.62 -17.53 17.26
N ARG A 50 -31.37 -17.76 18.35
CA ARG A 50 -31.48 -19.08 19.00
C ARG A 50 -32.18 -20.11 18.12
N GLN A 51 -33.27 -19.73 17.44
CA GLN A 51 -34.02 -20.63 16.54
C GLN A 51 -33.15 -21.13 15.38
N HIS A 52 -32.30 -20.26 14.84
CA HIS A 52 -31.40 -20.60 13.74
C HIS A 52 -30.02 -21.11 14.22
N ALA A 53 -29.81 -21.29 15.53
CA ALA A 53 -28.54 -21.70 16.14
C ALA A 53 -27.33 -20.85 15.70
N VAL A 54 -27.54 -19.54 15.54
CA VAL A 54 -26.53 -18.54 15.16
C VAL A 54 -26.44 -17.44 16.21
N ASP A 55 -25.43 -16.58 16.10
CA ASP A 55 -25.26 -15.44 16.99
C ASP A 55 -25.81 -14.16 16.37
N LEU A 56 -26.32 -13.26 17.21
CA LEU A 56 -26.66 -11.89 16.84
C LEU A 56 -25.43 -11.00 17.03
N VAL A 57 -24.84 -10.53 15.93
CA VAL A 57 -23.61 -9.73 15.94
C VAL A 57 -23.93 -8.28 15.55
N GLU A 58 -23.52 -7.32 16.39
CA GLU A 58 -23.70 -5.87 16.14
C GLU A 58 -22.62 -5.35 15.18
N ILE A 59 -22.95 -5.19 13.90
CA ILE A 59 -21.99 -4.75 12.87
C ILE A 59 -21.78 -3.23 12.93
N ALA A 60 -22.86 -2.47 13.09
CA ALA A 60 -22.82 -1.01 13.08
C ALA A 60 -23.54 -0.45 14.30
N ALA A 61 -22.75 -0.05 15.30
CA ALA A 61 -23.22 0.61 16.52
C ALA A 61 -23.60 2.10 16.31
N THR A 62 -23.07 2.72 15.25
CA THR A 62 -23.25 4.16 14.97
C THR A 62 -24.58 4.50 14.32
N ALA A 63 -25.31 3.50 13.80
CA ALA A 63 -26.62 3.68 13.19
C ALA A 63 -27.72 3.75 14.25
N VAL A 64 -28.78 4.52 13.98
CA VAL A 64 -29.99 4.60 14.82
C VAL A 64 -31.19 4.11 13.99
N PRO A 65 -31.80 2.95 14.28
CA PRO A 65 -31.38 1.90 15.23
C PRO A 65 -30.10 1.14 14.81
N PRO A 66 -29.33 0.56 15.75
CA PRO A 66 -28.11 -0.20 15.45
C PRO A 66 -28.37 -1.40 14.54
N VAL A 67 -27.40 -1.71 13.67
CA VAL A 67 -27.54 -2.80 12.70
C VAL A 67 -26.90 -4.06 13.23
N CYS A 68 -27.71 -5.10 13.37
CA CYS A 68 -27.31 -6.42 13.80
C CYS A 68 -27.48 -7.42 12.66
N ARG A 69 -26.59 -8.41 12.59
CA ARG A 69 -26.65 -9.51 11.62
C ARG A 69 -26.63 -10.84 12.34
N LEU A 70 -27.47 -11.76 11.87
CA LEU A 70 -27.50 -13.15 12.30
C LEU A 70 -26.38 -13.90 11.58
N VAL A 71 -25.35 -14.32 12.31
CA VAL A 71 -24.17 -14.99 11.75
C VAL A 71 -23.46 -15.82 12.81
N ASN A 72 -22.78 -16.90 12.41
CA ASN A 72 -21.89 -17.62 13.31
C ASN A 72 -20.67 -16.76 13.66
N LEU A 73 -20.42 -16.56 14.97
CA LEU A 73 -19.34 -15.68 15.44
C LEU A 73 -17.95 -16.11 14.97
N GLY A 74 -17.67 -17.42 14.90
CA GLY A 74 -16.37 -17.94 14.47
C GLY A 74 -16.07 -17.59 13.01
N LYS A 75 -17.05 -17.85 12.12
CA LYS A 75 -16.95 -17.53 10.69
C LYS A 75 -16.80 -16.01 10.47
N PHE A 76 -17.61 -15.21 11.15
CA PHE A 76 -17.54 -13.75 11.06
C PHE A 76 -16.18 -13.19 11.48
N ARG A 77 -15.61 -13.67 12.59
CA ARG A 77 -14.27 -13.25 13.04
C ARG A 77 -13.18 -13.62 12.04
N TYR A 78 -13.26 -14.82 11.47
CA TYR A 78 -12.33 -15.25 10.44
C TYR A 78 -12.40 -14.37 9.19
N GLU A 79 -13.61 -14.11 8.67
CA GLU A 79 -13.81 -13.23 7.50
C GLU A 79 -13.35 -11.80 7.77
N LYS A 80 -13.68 -11.24 8.94
CA LYS A 80 -13.22 -9.91 9.35
C LYS A 80 -11.70 -9.86 9.42
N ALA A 81 -11.06 -10.83 10.07
CA ALA A 81 -9.61 -10.89 10.17
C ALA A 81 -8.93 -11.11 8.82
N LYS A 82 -9.51 -11.92 7.93
CA LYS A 82 -9.02 -12.13 6.56
C LYS A 82 -9.09 -10.84 5.76
N LYS A 83 -10.25 -10.16 5.78
CA LYS A 83 -10.45 -8.87 5.11
C LYS A 83 -9.51 -7.79 5.66
N GLU A 84 -9.31 -7.73 6.97
CA GLU A 84 -8.36 -6.79 7.59
C GLU A 84 -6.91 -7.10 7.20
N LYS A 85 -6.53 -8.38 7.07
CA LYS A 85 -5.19 -8.77 6.59
C LYS A 85 -5.02 -8.41 5.12
N GLU A 86 -6.02 -8.67 4.28
CA GLU A 86 -6.01 -8.27 2.87
C GLU A 86 -5.94 -6.75 2.72
N SER A 87 -6.77 -6.00 3.46
CA SER A 87 -6.72 -4.53 3.43
C SER A 87 -5.37 -3.99 3.91
N LYS A 88 -4.78 -4.57 4.96
CA LYS A 88 -3.45 -4.18 5.44
C LYS A 88 -2.35 -4.49 4.43
N LYS A 89 -2.46 -5.59 3.68
CA LYS A 89 -1.50 -5.91 2.60
C LYS A 89 -1.60 -4.92 1.44
N HIS A 90 -2.82 -4.51 1.06
CA HIS A 90 -3.04 -3.53 0.00
C HIS A 90 -2.74 -2.10 0.42
N GLN A 91 -2.87 -1.79 1.71
CA GLN A 91 -2.42 -0.54 2.30
C GLN A 91 -0.89 -0.56 2.41
N HIS A 92 -0.21 -0.28 1.30
CA HIS A 92 1.19 0.12 1.36
C HIS A 92 1.26 1.44 2.13
N ALA A 93 1.59 1.37 3.41
CA ALA A 93 1.87 2.57 4.19
C ALA A 93 2.97 3.34 3.47
N SER A 94 2.65 4.51 2.94
CA SER A 94 3.61 5.32 2.19
C SER A 94 4.73 5.73 3.14
N ILE A 95 5.85 5.02 3.08
CA ILE A 95 7.02 5.32 3.89
C ILE A 95 7.54 6.68 3.45
N VAL A 96 7.84 7.54 4.42
CA VAL A 96 8.47 8.83 4.16
C VAL A 96 9.98 8.65 4.28
N LYS A 97 10.70 8.90 3.18
CA LYS A 97 12.17 8.94 3.16
C LYS A 97 12.64 10.38 3.18
N GLU A 98 13.73 10.66 3.90
CA GLU A 98 14.30 12.00 3.97
C GLU A 98 15.58 12.08 3.12
N VAL A 99 15.65 13.10 2.27
CA VAL A 99 16.86 13.43 1.50
C VAL A 99 17.37 14.77 2.01
N GLN A 100 18.55 14.77 2.60
CA GLN A 100 19.19 15.98 3.10
C GLN A 100 20.10 16.60 2.03
N LEU A 101 19.90 17.90 1.80
CA LEU A 101 20.69 18.74 0.90
C LEU A 101 21.46 19.80 1.69
N SER A 102 22.57 20.25 1.10
CA SER A 102 23.40 21.33 1.65
C SER A 102 23.26 22.59 0.80
N PRO A 103 23.39 23.81 1.36
CA PRO A 103 23.31 25.05 0.60
C PRO A 103 24.39 25.19 -0.48
N ARG A 104 25.57 24.61 -0.25
CA ARG A 104 26.72 24.59 -1.18
C ARG A 104 27.00 23.17 -1.67
N ILE A 105 25.98 22.55 -2.26
CA ILE A 105 26.10 21.20 -2.82
C ILE A 105 26.86 21.22 -4.16
N ASP A 106 27.71 20.22 -4.37
CA ASP A 106 28.38 20.01 -5.66
C ASP A 106 27.38 19.47 -6.71
N PRO A 107 27.49 19.84 -8.00
CA PRO A 107 26.61 19.32 -9.04
C PRO A 107 26.56 17.79 -9.13
N HIS A 108 27.67 17.10 -8.87
CA HIS A 108 27.72 15.65 -8.86
C HIS A 108 26.94 15.05 -7.68
N ASP A 109 27.11 15.57 -6.47
CA ASP A 109 26.38 15.11 -5.28
C ASP A 109 24.87 15.39 -5.43
N LEU A 110 24.49 16.54 -6.02
CA LEU A 110 23.09 16.83 -6.33
C LEU A 110 22.49 15.75 -7.25
N GLY A 111 23.22 15.34 -8.28
CA GLY A 111 22.79 14.25 -9.17
C GLY A 111 22.58 12.92 -8.45
N ILE A 112 23.46 12.54 -7.51
CA ILE A 112 23.31 11.31 -6.72
C ILE A 112 22.08 11.39 -5.80
N LYS A 113 21.89 12.52 -5.10
CA LYS A 113 20.74 12.74 -4.22
C LYS A 113 19.42 12.72 -4.99
N LEU A 114 19.43 13.26 -6.20
CA LEU A 114 18.29 13.28 -7.09
C LEU A 114 17.94 11.88 -7.58
N THR A 115 18.95 11.11 -7.97
CA THR A 115 18.82 9.71 -8.37
C THR A 115 18.13 8.90 -7.25
N HIS A 116 18.62 9.02 -6.02
CA HIS A 116 17.97 8.36 -4.86
C HIS A 116 16.53 8.85 -4.62
N ALA A 117 16.26 10.14 -4.82
CA ALA A 117 14.90 10.67 -4.69
C ALA A 117 13.97 10.10 -5.76
N ILE A 118 14.44 9.96 -7.01
CA ILE A 118 13.69 9.30 -8.09
C ILE A 118 13.42 7.84 -7.73
N ASP A 119 14.42 7.10 -7.26
CA ASP A 119 14.26 5.70 -6.86
C ASP A 119 13.16 5.55 -5.79
N PHE A 120 13.18 6.43 -4.76
CA PHE A 120 12.15 6.42 -3.72
C PHE A 120 10.75 6.76 -4.27
N LEU A 121 10.64 7.77 -5.14
CA LEU A 121 9.37 8.13 -5.74
C LEU A 121 8.84 7.01 -6.65
N CYS A 122 9.72 6.30 -7.36
CA CYS A 122 9.38 5.14 -8.18
C CYS A 122 8.85 3.97 -7.36
N GLU A 123 9.27 3.82 -6.10
CA GLU A 123 8.79 2.82 -5.15
C GLU A 123 7.52 3.25 -4.37
N ASP A 124 6.85 4.31 -4.83
CA ASP A 124 5.65 4.90 -4.21
C ASP A 124 5.89 5.41 -2.77
N MET A 125 7.14 5.71 -2.43
CA MET A 125 7.49 6.38 -1.17
C MET A 125 7.38 7.90 -1.32
N LYS A 126 7.03 8.57 -0.23
CA LYS A 126 7.08 10.04 -0.17
C LYS A 126 8.48 10.49 0.19
N VAL A 127 8.94 11.57 -0.43
CA VAL A 127 10.28 12.10 -0.18
C VAL A 127 10.17 13.45 0.50
N LYS A 128 10.75 13.54 1.70
CA LYS A 128 10.96 14.81 2.42
C LYS A 128 12.35 15.32 2.07
N VAL A 129 12.42 16.39 1.29
CA VAL A 129 13.67 17.09 1.01
C VAL A 129 13.90 18.11 2.11
N ALA A 130 15.06 18.04 2.76
CA ALA A 130 15.42 18.95 3.84
C ALA A 130 16.79 19.58 3.58
N LEU A 131 16.83 20.90 3.49
CA LEU A 131 18.07 21.67 3.40
C LEU A 131 18.28 22.40 4.72
N LYS A 132 19.39 22.13 5.39
CA LYS A 132 19.73 22.77 6.68
C LYS A 132 20.77 23.84 6.45
N PHE A 133 20.54 25.04 6.97
CA PHE A 133 21.53 26.11 6.96
C PHE A 133 22.43 26.02 8.18
N ARG A 134 23.72 26.31 8.00
CA ARG A 134 24.68 26.37 9.10
C ARG A 134 25.00 27.83 9.44
N GLY A 135 24.51 28.31 10.58
CA GLY A 135 24.89 29.59 11.21
C GLY A 135 24.96 30.79 10.24
N ARG A 136 26.17 31.07 9.73
CA ARG A 136 26.46 32.19 8.81
C ARG A 136 25.72 32.07 7.46
N GLU A 137 25.36 30.86 7.05
CA GLU A 137 24.64 30.60 5.80
C GLU A 137 23.17 31.05 5.85
N MET A 138 22.62 31.29 7.05
CA MET A 138 21.26 31.83 7.18
C MET A 138 21.09 33.23 6.60
N ALA A 139 22.19 33.97 6.38
CA ALA A 139 22.14 35.26 5.70
C ALA A 139 21.82 35.11 4.19
N HIS A 140 22.16 33.97 3.59
CA HIS A 140 21.96 33.69 2.16
C HIS A 140 20.93 32.58 1.96
N THR A 141 19.70 32.81 2.44
CA THR A 141 18.60 31.85 2.26
C THR A 141 18.24 31.64 0.79
N GLU A 142 18.43 32.67 -0.05
CA GLU A 142 18.19 32.68 -1.50
C GLU A 142 18.91 31.52 -2.20
N VAL A 143 20.19 31.29 -1.86
CA VAL A 143 20.99 30.19 -2.43
C VAL A 143 20.36 28.83 -2.13
N GLY A 144 19.85 28.64 -0.92
CA GLY A 144 19.16 27.40 -0.54
C GLY A 144 17.84 27.21 -1.30
N PHE A 145 17.09 28.28 -1.52
CA PHE A 145 15.87 28.23 -2.33
C PHE A 145 16.17 27.87 -3.79
N ASP A 146 17.24 28.40 -4.36
CA ASP A 146 17.62 28.13 -5.74
C ASP A 146 18.06 26.67 -5.95
N VAL A 147 18.81 26.10 -4.99
CA VAL A 147 19.17 24.68 -5.02
C VAL A 147 17.91 23.80 -4.99
N ILE A 148 16.93 24.13 -4.14
CA ILE A 148 15.68 23.37 -4.05
C ILE A 148 14.83 23.53 -5.31
N LYS A 149 14.76 24.73 -5.90
CA LYS A 149 14.04 24.95 -7.17
C LYS A 149 14.64 24.13 -8.30
N LYS A 150 15.97 24.08 -8.41
CA LYS A 150 16.67 23.22 -9.39
C LYS A 150 16.32 21.75 -9.19
N PHE A 151 16.41 21.28 -7.95
CA PHE A 151 16.06 19.91 -7.59
C PHE A 151 14.59 19.57 -7.93
N LEU A 152 13.65 20.49 -7.67
CA LEU A 152 12.23 20.31 -7.99
C LEU A 152 11.97 20.29 -9.51
N ALA A 153 12.67 21.11 -10.28
CA ALA A 153 12.51 21.16 -11.73
C ALA A 153 12.88 19.81 -12.38
N GLU A 154 13.95 19.18 -11.91
CA GLU A 154 14.39 17.89 -12.43
C GLU A 154 13.52 16.71 -11.93
N ILE A 155 12.86 16.84 -10.77
CA ILE A 155 11.97 15.81 -10.20
C ILE A 155 10.53 15.89 -10.71
N ALA A 156 10.11 17.01 -11.30
CA ALA A 156 8.77 17.23 -11.86
C ALA A 156 8.16 16.05 -12.67
N PRO A 157 8.92 15.28 -13.48
CA PRO A 157 8.36 14.12 -14.21
C PRO A 157 8.06 12.90 -13.32
N PHE A 158 8.57 12.83 -12.09
CA PHE A 158 8.40 11.69 -11.18
C PHE A 158 7.50 11.98 -9.99
N GLY A 159 7.52 13.22 -9.48
CA GLY A 159 6.80 13.62 -8.29
C GLY A 159 6.28 15.06 -8.34
N GLN A 160 5.30 15.35 -7.49
CA GLN A 160 4.72 16.68 -7.33
C GLN A 160 4.96 17.17 -5.89
N PRO A 161 5.41 18.42 -5.69
CA PRO A 161 5.55 18.99 -4.36
C PRO A 161 4.17 19.24 -3.74
N ASP A 162 3.97 18.76 -2.50
CA ASP A 162 2.72 18.97 -1.75
C ASP A 162 2.57 20.46 -1.35
N PHE A 163 3.69 21.09 -1.05
CA PHE A 163 3.77 22.49 -0.61
C PHE A 163 4.94 23.19 -1.29
N GLN A 164 4.81 24.50 -1.48
CA GLN A 164 5.91 25.34 -1.92
C GLN A 164 7.06 25.30 -0.89
N PRO A 165 8.33 25.44 -1.31
CA PRO A 165 9.47 25.53 -0.41
C PRO A 165 9.28 26.66 0.59
N LYS A 166 9.27 26.32 1.88
CA LYS A 166 9.15 27.27 2.98
C LYS A 166 10.30 27.08 3.95
N LEU A 167 10.75 28.18 4.53
CA LEU A 167 11.77 28.17 5.58
C LEU A 167 11.11 27.78 6.90
N ILE A 168 11.49 26.62 7.45
CA ILE A 168 11.01 26.11 8.74
C ILE A 168 12.21 26.04 9.69
N GLY A 169 12.23 26.98 10.65
CA GLY A 169 13.30 27.10 11.64
C GLY A 169 14.64 27.47 11.01
N ARG A 170 15.58 26.52 10.98
CA ARG A 170 16.95 26.71 10.46
C ARG A 170 17.18 26.03 9.10
N GLY A 171 16.11 25.66 8.41
CA GLY A 171 16.21 24.97 7.12
C GLY A 171 15.00 25.19 6.24
N ILE A 172 15.11 24.75 4.99
CA ILE A 172 13.98 24.67 4.07
C ILE A 172 13.58 23.22 3.97
N ASN A 173 12.27 22.95 4.01
CA ASN A 173 11.76 21.61 3.79
C ASN A 173 10.67 21.60 2.72
N VAL A 174 10.61 20.51 1.98
CA VAL A 174 9.59 20.24 0.96
C VAL A 174 9.21 18.78 1.06
N MET A 175 7.90 18.50 1.03
CA MET A 175 7.39 17.15 0.88
C MET A 175 7.02 16.94 -0.59
N ILE A 176 7.50 15.85 -1.17
CA ILE A 176 7.23 15.45 -2.55
C ILE A 176 6.44 14.15 -2.51
N SER A 177 5.24 14.19 -3.05
CA SER A 177 4.42 13.00 -3.26
C SER A 177 4.68 12.45 -4.67
N PRO A 178 4.71 11.12 -4.82
CA PRO A 178 4.97 10.51 -6.11
C PRO A 178 3.74 10.65 -7.04
N LEU A 179 3.96 10.89 -8.33
CA LEU A 179 2.87 10.98 -9.32
C LEU A 179 2.13 9.64 -9.44
N PRO A 180 0.85 9.59 -9.82
CA PRO A 180 0.16 8.33 -10.07
C PRO A 180 0.92 7.50 -11.11
N ARG A 181 0.96 6.17 -10.93
CA ARG A 181 1.77 5.24 -11.75
C ARG A 181 1.59 5.44 -13.26
N ASN A 182 0.40 5.84 -13.71
CA ASN A 182 0.07 6.07 -15.11
C ASN A 182 0.73 7.32 -15.73
N LYS A 183 1.16 8.29 -14.91
CA LYS A 183 1.74 9.57 -15.35
C LYS A 183 3.24 9.69 -15.06
N ARG A 184 3.84 8.69 -14.41
CA ARG A 184 5.24 8.72 -13.98
C ARG A 184 6.16 8.21 -15.09
N ALA A 185 7.29 8.87 -15.30
CA ALA A 185 8.36 8.31 -16.12
C ALA A 185 8.94 7.03 -15.50
N LYS A 186 9.40 6.09 -16.34
CA LYS A 186 10.04 4.85 -15.86
C LYS A 186 11.37 5.18 -15.20
N ASN A 187 11.72 4.45 -14.15
CA ASN A 187 12.99 4.65 -13.45
C ASN A 187 14.16 4.37 -14.42
N PRO A 188 15.06 5.34 -14.67
CA PRO A 188 16.24 5.12 -15.50
C PRO A 188 17.18 4.04 -14.94
N ASN A 189 17.29 3.87 -13.62
CA ASN A 189 18.26 2.95 -13.01
C ASN A 189 17.86 1.47 -13.07
N LYS A 190 16.59 1.14 -12.80
CA LYS A 190 16.11 -0.25 -12.88
C LYS A 190 16.12 -0.80 -14.31
N ALA A 191 16.13 0.05 -15.33
CA ALA A 191 16.31 -0.39 -16.71
C ALA A 191 17.70 -1.00 -16.94
N VAL A 192 18.74 -0.43 -16.31
CA VAL A 192 20.14 -0.86 -16.48
C VAL A 192 20.39 -2.21 -15.81
N GLU A 193 19.82 -2.46 -14.63
CA GLU A 193 19.95 -3.76 -13.94
C GLU A 193 19.29 -4.91 -14.73
N ASN A 194 18.14 -4.65 -15.35
CA ASN A 194 17.45 -5.67 -16.17
C ASN A 194 18.21 -6.02 -17.46
N HIS A 195 19.06 -5.13 -17.98
CA HIS A 195 19.93 -5.42 -19.12
C HIS A 195 21.25 -6.08 -18.72
N ALA A 196 21.79 -5.78 -17.52
CA ALA A 196 22.99 -6.42 -17.01
C ALA A 196 22.78 -7.89 -16.59
N ALA A 197 21.59 -8.24 -16.08
CA ALA A 197 21.23 -9.61 -15.73
C ALA A 197 21.14 -10.56 -16.95
N ASN A 198 20.86 -10.02 -18.15
CA ASN A 198 20.79 -10.80 -19.39
C ASN A 198 22.16 -11.02 -20.08
N HIS A 199 23.25 -10.45 -19.57
CA HIS A 199 24.59 -10.57 -20.18
C HIS A 199 25.57 -11.45 -19.40
N HIS A 200 25.13 -12.15 -18.34
CA HIS A 200 25.98 -13.02 -17.53
C HIS A 200 25.66 -14.52 -17.67
N GLU A 201 25.28 -14.97 -18.88
CA GLU A 201 25.08 -16.40 -19.20
C GLU A 201 25.72 -16.85 -20.52
N THR A 202 26.70 -16.09 -21.04
CA THR A 202 27.51 -16.55 -22.19
C THR A 202 28.99 -16.36 -21.90
N ASN A 203 29.62 -17.34 -21.24
CA ASN A 203 30.96 -17.83 -21.57
C ASN A 203 31.39 -18.96 -20.62
N SER A 204 31.06 -20.20 -21.01
CA SER A 204 31.89 -21.37 -20.71
C SER A 204 31.58 -22.49 -21.69
N ALA A 205 32.21 -22.48 -22.86
CA ALA A 205 32.51 -23.72 -23.57
C ALA A 205 33.75 -24.34 -22.90
N PRO A 206 33.78 -25.67 -22.73
CA PRO A 206 34.73 -26.39 -23.58
C PRO A 206 34.13 -27.64 -24.22
N SER A 207 34.49 -27.79 -25.48
CA SER A 207 34.36 -28.94 -26.36
C SER A 207 34.89 -30.26 -25.76
N LYS A 208 34.08 -31.33 -25.79
CA LYS A 208 34.54 -32.72 -26.01
C LYS A 208 33.47 -33.59 -26.71
N THR A 209 33.85 -34.05 -27.91
CA THR A 209 33.62 -35.38 -28.53
C THR A 209 32.21 -35.81 -29.00
N LYS A 210 32.09 -35.98 -30.33
CA LYS A 210 31.04 -36.70 -31.07
C LYS A 210 31.37 -38.18 -31.22
N VAL A 211 30.38 -39.07 -31.07
CA VAL A 211 30.12 -40.30 -31.88
C VAL A 211 28.60 -40.63 -31.78
N PRO A 212 27.95 -41.39 -32.71
CA PRO A 212 26.76 -40.91 -33.42
C PRO A 212 25.57 -41.91 -33.44
N VAL A 213 24.54 -41.57 -34.24
CA VAL A 213 23.57 -42.45 -34.96
C VAL A 213 22.26 -42.86 -34.27
N ALA A 214 21.15 -42.45 -34.92
CA ALA A 214 19.91 -43.21 -35.26
C ALA A 214 18.67 -42.32 -35.03
N ALA A 215 18.15 -41.63 -36.06
CA ALA A 215 17.14 -42.09 -37.03
C ALA A 215 15.77 -41.44 -36.75
N GLU A 216 15.40 -40.45 -37.57
CA GLU A 216 14.00 -40.03 -37.78
C GLU A 216 13.23 -41.14 -38.55
N PRO A 217 11.89 -41.07 -38.63
CA PRO A 217 11.31 -40.26 -39.70
C PRO A 217 10.16 -39.35 -39.26
N GLN A 218 10.15 -38.19 -39.89
CA GLN A 218 9.06 -37.21 -39.91
C GLN A 218 7.87 -37.74 -40.73
N SER A 219 6.65 -37.29 -40.42
CA SER A 219 5.74 -36.84 -41.47
C SER A 219 4.61 -35.94 -40.94
N ASN A 220 4.61 -34.72 -41.46
CA ASN A 220 3.49 -33.99 -42.06
C ASN A 220 2.12 -33.93 -41.36
N GLY A 221 1.78 -32.71 -40.92
CA GLY A 221 0.87 -31.86 -41.69
C GLY A 221 -0.64 -31.98 -41.43
N LEU A 222 -1.28 -30.80 -41.51
CA LEU A 222 -2.70 -30.50 -41.78
C LEU A 222 -3.61 -30.16 -40.58
N ASN A 223 -3.90 -28.86 -40.53
CA ASN A 223 -5.22 -28.20 -40.56
C ASN A 223 -6.18 -28.27 -39.36
N ASP A 224 -6.59 -27.05 -38.97
CA ASP A 224 -7.96 -26.59 -38.72
C ASP A 224 -8.97 -27.57 -38.12
N ALA A 225 -9.33 -27.35 -36.85
CA ALA A 225 -10.70 -27.48 -36.39
C ALA A 225 -10.90 -26.78 -35.04
N PHE A 226 -12.09 -26.21 -34.84
CA PHE A 226 -12.67 -25.72 -33.58
C PHE A 226 -12.53 -24.23 -33.23
N SER A 227 -12.77 -23.38 -34.23
CA SER A 227 -13.62 -22.19 -34.06
C SER A 227 -15.08 -22.58 -34.28
N LYS A 228 -15.77 -23.03 -33.21
CA LYS A 228 -17.23 -23.03 -33.01
C LYS A 228 -17.56 -23.90 -31.80
N LEU A 229 -18.07 -23.26 -30.73
CA LEU A 229 -19.03 -23.85 -29.79
C LEU A 229 -19.51 -22.73 -28.84
N GLU A 230 -20.40 -21.88 -29.36
CA GLU A 230 -21.53 -21.36 -28.60
C GLU A 230 -22.57 -22.48 -28.50
N VAL A 231 -23.09 -22.76 -27.30
CA VAL A 231 -24.44 -23.33 -27.14
C VAL A 231 -25.08 -22.82 -25.85
N LYS A 232 -26.18 -22.08 -26.08
CA LYS A 232 -27.45 -21.93 -25.34
C LYS A 232 -27.47 -21.53 -23.86
#